data_AF-A0A428PKC8-F1
#
_entry.id   AF-A0A428PKC8-F1
#
_cell.length_a   1.000
_cell.length_b   1.000
_cell.length_c   1.000
_cell.angle_alpha   90.00
_cell.angle_beta   90.00
_cell.angle_gamma   90.00
#
_symmetry.space_group_name_H-M   'P 1'
#
loop_
_entity.id
_entity.type
_entity.pdbx_description
1 polymer ?
#
loop_
_entity_poly.entity_id
_entity_poly.type
_entity_poly.pdbx_seq_one_letter_code
_entity_poly.pdbx_strand_id
1 'polypeptide(L)'
;MTASHGDIQQLSNEAVGALVSLGEWLWEAGFEDVDGIPICKKPKELREEAADFLKLFTKEAGKPSGQETRITAIHFRDSLTFPVPQDSTVDLIPVRHVGNTQPFIAGKEVKLGFFVHLTQDTNIQPEFYAILLLSQTR
;
A
#
# COMPACT_ATOMS: atom_id res chain seq x y z
N MET A 1 8.35 17.18 -8.22
CA MET A 1 8.72 16.02 -9.05
C MET A 1 7.51 15.11 -9.09
N THR A 2 6.96 14.81 -10.26
CA THR A 2 5.88 13.81 -10.42
C THR A 2 6.52 12.42 -10.40
N ALA A 3 6.19 11.58 -9.43
CA ALA A 3 6.65 10.20 -9.41
C ALA A 3 6.14 9.47 -10.66
N SER A 4 6.99 8.65 -11.27
CA SER A 4 6.64 7.85 -12.45
C SER A 4 5.95 6.55 -12.03
N HIS A 5 5.20 5.95 -12.95
CA HIS A 5 4.59 4.66 -12.74
C HIS A 5 5.63 3.58 -12.36
N GLY A 6 5.37 2.82 -11.30
CA GLY A 6 6.25 1.76 -10.84
C GLY A 6 7.55 2.27 -10.23
N ASP A 7 7.64 3.56 -9.88
CA ASP A 7 8.76 4.10 -9.11
C ASP A 7 8.71 3.52 -7.70
N ILE A 8 9.83 2.92 -7.30
CA ILE A 8 10.04 2.36 -5.97
C ILE A 8 10.84 3.36 -5.16
N GLN A 9 10.31 3.75 -4.02
CA GLN A 9 10.92 4.73 -3.13
C GLN A 9 11.09 4.13 -1.74
N GLN A 10 12.24 4.41 -1.11
CA GLN A 10 12.55 3.93 0.22
C GLN A 10 11.91 4.84 1.26
N LEU A 11 11.35 4.22 2.30
CA LEU A 11 10.80 4.89 3.48
C LEU A 11 11.91 5.19 4.50
N SER A 12 11.70 6.18 5.36
CA SER A 12 12.56 6.39 6.53
C SER A 12 12.51 5.21 7.50
N ASN A 13 13.55 5.09 8.34
CA ASN A 13 13.57 4.05 9.38
C ASN A 13 12.43 4.24 10.38
N GLU A 14 12.05 5.48 10.67
CA GLU A 14 10.92 5.82 11.53
C GLU A 14 9.59 5.33 10.92
N ALA A 15 9.37 5.57 9.62
CA ALA A 15 8.18 5.10 8.92
C ALA A 15 8.15 3.57 8.82
N VAL A 16 9.30 2.92 8.62
CA VAL A 16 9.45 1.45 8.66
C VAL A 16 9.06 0.90 10.04
N GLY A 17 9.50 1.54 11.12
CA GLY A 17 9.15 1.13 12.48
C GLY A 17 7.64 1.12 12.72
N ALA A 18 6.93 2.16 12.26
CA ALA A 18 5.46 2.24 12.34
C ALA A 18 4.76 1.20 11.45
N LEU A 19 5.36 0.84 10.31
CA LEU A 19 4.84 -0.19 9.39
C LEU A 19 4.86 -1.59 9.97
N VAL A 20 5.85 -1.94 10.78
CA VAL A 20 5.96 -3.29 11.37
C VAL A 20 4.75 -3.60 12.24
N SER A 21 4.41 -2.72 13.18
CA SER A 21 3.25 -2.88 14.07
C SER A 21 1.95 -3.00 13.28
N LEU A 22 1.83 -2.23 12.21
CA LEU A 22 0.66 -2.23 11.33
C LEU A 22 0.53 -3.52 10.51
N GLY A 23 1.66 -4.10 10.07
CA GLY A 23 1.70 -5.40 9.41
C GLY A 23 1.34 -6.57 10.34
N GLU A 24 1.65 -6.47 11.62
CA GLU A 24 1.21 -7.43 12.65
C GLU A 24 -0.30 -7.34 12.88
N TRP A 25 -0.81 -6.13 13.06
CA TRP A 25 -2.25 -5.91 13.23
C TRP A 25 -3.06 -6.38 12.00
N LEU A 26 -2.58 -6.05 10.79
CA LEU A 26 -3.27 -6.44 9.55
C LEU A 26 -3.40 -7.95 9.38
N TRP A 27 -2.44 -8.74 9.88
CA TRP A 27 -2.52 -10.20 9.85
C TRP A 27 -3.75 -10.73 10.62
N GLU A 28 -4.20 -10.03 11.65
CA GLU A 28 -5.33 -10.41 12.50
C GLU A 28 -6.63 -9.67 12.17
N ALA A 29 -6.56 -8.54 11.46
CA ALA A 29 -7.67 -7.62 11.21
C ALA A 29 -8.86 -8.22 10.44
N GLY A 30 -8.60 -9.28 9.65
CA GLY A 30 -9.58 -9.97 8.83
C GLY A 30 -9.92 -9.24 7.52
N PHE A 31 -10.12 -10.02 6.45
CA PHE A 31 -10.38 -9.52 5.10
C PHE A 31 -11.68 -10.10 4.54
N GLU A 32 -12.34 -9.34 3.67
CA GLU A 32 -13.45 -9.79 2.81
C GLU A 32 -13.06 -9.68 1.35
N ASP A 33 -13.55 -10.61 0.56
CA ASP A 33 -13.37 -10.57 -0.89
C ASP A 33 -14.38 -9.57 -1.49
N VAL A 34 -13.86 -8.54 -2.15
CA VAL A 34 -14.62 -7.56 -2.94
C VAL A 34 -14.14 -7.69 -4.37
N ASP A 35 -15.02 -8.14 -5.27
CA ASP A 35 -14.68 -8.41 -6.68
C ASP A 35 -13.42 -9.29 -6.87
N GLY A 36 -13.23 -10.26 -5.97
CA GLY A 36 -12.07 -11.16 -5.98
C GLY A 36 -10.79 -10.59 -5.37
N ILE A 37 -10.85 -9.39 -4.78
CA ILE A 37 -9.73 -8.75 -4.08
C ILE A 37 -10.00 -8.80 -2.57
N PRO A 38 -9.13 -9.43 -1.76
CA PRO A 38 -9.28 -9.43 -0.31
C PRO A 38 -8.96 -8.04 0.27
N ILE A 39 -9.98 -7.33 0.76
CA ILE A 39 -9.90 -5.99 1.36
C ILE A 39 -10.16 -6.06 2.87
N CYS A 40 -9.47 -5.22 3.65
CA CYS A 40 -9.63 -5.15 5.10
C CYS A 40 -11.06 -4.75 5.51
N LYS A 41 -11.68 -5.55 6.39
CA LYS A 41 -13.07 -5.36 6.89
C LYS A 41 -13.22 -4.21 7.87
N LYS A 42 -12.11 -3.68 8.39
CA LYS A 42 -12.05 -2.72 9.50
C LYS A 42 -11.43 -1.40 9.06
N PRO A 43 -12.06 -0.65 8.13
CA PRO A 43 -11.45 0.54 7.55
C PRO A 43 -11.26 1.69 8.55
N LYS A 44 -12.07 1.75 9.63
CA LYS A 44 -11.93 2.77 10.67
C LYS A 44 -10.71 2.48 11.56
N GLU A 45 -10.62 1.25 12.04
CA GLU A 45 -9.52 0.76 12.86
C GLU A 45 -8.21 0.78 12.07
N LEU A 46 -8.23 0.41 10.78
CA LEU A 46 -7.07 0.54 9.90
C LEU A 46 -6.53 1.98 9.88
N ARG A 47 -7.42 2.98 9.82
CA ARG A 47 -7.00 4.39 9.80
C ARG A 47 -6.40 4.81 11.14
N GLU A 48 -6.90 4.30 12.25
CA GLU A 48 -6.39 4.57 13.61
C GLU A 48 -5.01 3.93 13.79
N GLU A 49 -4.87 2.65 13.45
CA GLU A 49 -3.61 1.90 13.53
C GLU A 49 -2.55 2.45 12.56
N ALA A 50 -2.97 2.94 11.39
CA ALA A 50 -2.08 3.54 10.42
C ALA A 50 -1.74 5.01 10.71
N ALA A 51 -2.33 5.65 11.72
CA ALA A 51 -2.25 7.10 11.90
C ALA A 51 -0.80 7.63 12.02
N ASP A 52 0.03 6.94 12.80
CA ASP A 52 1.44 7.31 12.98
C ASP A 52 2.24 7.12 11.69
N PHE A 53 2.04 6.00 11.00
CA PHE A 53 2.65 5.76 9.70
C PHE A 53 2.24 6.82 8.67
N LEU A 54 0.94 7.12 8.55
CA LEU A 54 0.39 8.09 7.60
C LEU A 54 0.98 9.49 7.82
N LYS A 55 1.18 9.89 9.08
CA LYS A 55 1.81 11.16 9.43
C LYS A 55 3.26 11.25 8.94
N LEU A 56 4.04 10.18 9.10
CA LEU A 56 5.42 10.10 8.62
C LEU A 56 5.47 10.04 7.08
N PHE A 57 4.65 9.17 6.49
CA PHE A 57 4.58 8.96 5.05
C PHE A 57 4.20 10.22 4.29
N THR A 58 3.18 10.96 4.74
CA THR A 58 2.71 12.19 4.05
C THR A 58 3.83 13.23 3.94
N LYS A 59 4.66 13.34 4.99
CA LYS A 59 5.82 14.24 5.02
C LYS A 59 6.90 13.80 4.04
N GLU A 60 7.18 12.50 3.97
CA GLU A 60 8.24 11.93 3.13
C GLU A 60 7.88 11.88 1.65
N ALA A 61 6.65 11.47 1.33
CA ALA A 61 6.15 11.37 -0.04
C ALA A 61 5.88 12.74 -0.68
N GLY A 62 6.11 13.85 0.04
CA GLY A 62 5.88 15.21 -0.44
C GLY A 62 4.41 15.47 -0.82
N LYS A 63 3.48 14.74 -0.21
CA LYS A 63 2.04 14.82 -0.53
C LYS A 63 1.48 16.14 0.02
N PRO A 64 0.67 16.88 -0.76
CA PRO A 64 0.08 18.13 -0.30
C PRO A 64 -0.75 17.90 0.96
N SER A 65 -0.50 18.70 2.01
CA SER A 65 -1.35 18.70 3.20
C SER A 65 -2.78 19.10 2.80
N GLY A 66 -3.75 18.20 2.95
CA GLY A 66 -5.16 18.46 2.65
C GLY A 66 -5.74 17.70 1.46
N GLN A 67 -4.94 16.92 0.71
CA GLN A 67 -5.52 15.96 -0.24
C GLN A 67 -6.20 14.82 0.53
N GLU A 68 -7.49 14.57 0.25
CA GLU A 68 -8.19 13.39 0.76
C GLU A 68 -7.50 12.14 0.23
N THR A 69 -6.72 11.50 1.08
CA THR A 69 -6.09 10.22 0.78
C THR A 69 -6.94 9.13 1.40
N ARG A 70 -7.56 8.30 0.56
CA ARG A 70 -8.30 7.14 1.04
C ARG A 70 -7.29 6.03 1.32
N ILE A 71 -7.33 5.51 2.54
CA ILE A 71 -6.55 4.35 2.95
C ILE A 71 -7.40 3.09 2.86
N THR A 72 -6.81 2.03 2.32
CA THR A 72 -7.33 0.67 2.46
C THR A 72 -6.16 -0.30 2.62
N ALA A 73 -6.44 -1.53 3.00
CA ALA A 73 -5.43 -2.59 3.04
C ALA A 73 -5.93 -3.80 2.25
N ILE A 74 -5.00 -4.42 1.52
CA ILE A 74 -5.26 -5.57 0.66
C ILE A 74 -4.33 -6.71 1.07
N HIS A 75 -4.89 -7.90 1.10
CA HIS A 75 -4.12 -9.14 1.12
C HIS A 75 -4.10 -9.69 -0.30
N PHE A 76 -3.00 -9.46 -1.02
CA PHE A 76 -2.78 -10.06 -2.33
C PHE A 76 -2.50 -11.54 -2.10
N ARG A 77 -3.44 -12.43 -2.39
CA ARG A 77 -3.28 -13.89 -2.28
C ARG A 77 -2.75 -14.49 -3.57
N ASP A 78 -3.39 -14.10 -4.66
CA ASP A 78 -3.11 -14.60 -5.99
C ASP A 78 -2.53 -13.49 -6.87
N SER A 79 -1.93 -13.94 -7.96
CA SER A 79 -1.49 -13.05 -9.04
C SER A 79 -2.66 -12.34 -9.66
N LEU A 80 -2.65 -11.00 -9.68
CA LEU A 80 -3.73 -10.21 -10.27
C LEU A 80 -3.23 -8.94 -10.96
N THR A 81 -4.05 -8.40 -11.85
CA THR A 81 -3.90 -7.05 -12.39
C THR A 81 -4.69 -6.10 -11.50
N PHE A 82 -3.99 -5.30 -10.71
CA PHE A 82 -4.61 -4.36 -9.79
C PHE A 82 -5.07 -3.11 -10.55
N PRO A 83 -6.37 -2.77 -10.50
CA PRO A 83 -6.89 -1.63 -11.23
C PRO A 83 -6.51 -0.31 -10.54
N VAL A 84 -6.05 0.68 -11.29
CA VAL A 84 -5.87 2.05 -10.80
C VAL A 84 -6.94 2.93 -11.44
N PRO A 85 -7.86 3.53 -10.66
CA PRO A 85 -8.90 4.39 -11.21
C PRO A 85 -8.31 5.53 -12.05
N GLN A 86 -9.01 5.89 -13.14
CA GLN A 86 -8.62 7.01 -13.98
C GLN A 86 -8.48 8.29 -13.14
N ASP A 87 -7.47 9.11 -13.46
CA ASP A 87 -7.14 10.36 -12.75
C ASP A 87 -6.91 10.19 -11.24
N SER A 88 -6.39 9.02 -10.86
CA SER A 88 -5.97 8.72 -9.50
C SER A 88 -4.57 8.13 -9.50
N THR A 89 -3.90 8.25 -8.36
CA THR A 89 -2.66 7.53 -8.08
C THR A 89 -2.82 6.70 -6.84
N VAL A 90 -2.15 5.56 -6.80
CA VAL A 90 -2.08 4.69 -5.64
C VAL A 90 -0.64 4.57 -5.21
N ASP A 91 -0.34 4.94 -3.97
CA ASP A 91 0.90 4.50 -3.33
C ASP A 91 0.62 3.17 -2.65
N LEU A 92 1.29 2.12 -3.12
CA LEU A 92 1.17 0.78 -2.57
C LEU A 92 2.37 0.50 -1.68
N ILE A 93 2.11 0.20 -0.41
CA ILE A 93 3.11 0.01 0.63
C ILE A 93 3.00 -1.42 1.16
N PRO A 94 3.93 -2.32 0.82
CA PRO A 94 3.99 -3.65 1.43
C PRO A 94 4.28 -3.54 2.92
N VAL A 95 3.47 -4.22 3.72
CA VAL A 95 3.58 -4.20 5.19
C VAL A 95 4.04 -5.54 5.74
N ARG A 96 3.79 -6.63 5.02
CA ARG A 96 4.15 -7.98 5.44
C ARG A 96 4.17 -8.95 4.26
N HIS A 97 5.22 -9.75 4.14
CA HIS A 97 5.27 -10.87 3.20
C HIS A 97 4.75 -12.15 3.86
N VAL A 98 4.25 -13.11 3.08
CA VAL A 98 3.75 -14.39 3.58
C VAL A 98 4.76 -15.50 3.30
N GLY A 99 5.24 -16.15 4.36
CA GLY A 99 6.28 -17.19 4.23
C GLY A 99 7.56 -16.64 3.60
N ASN A 100 8.11 -17.36 2.62
CA ASN A 100 9.32 -16.98 1.89
C ASN A 100 9.00 -16.37 0.50
N THR A 101 7.85 -15.69 0.34
CA THR A 101 7.50 -15.03 -0.93
C THR A 101 8.40 -13.83 -1.22
N GLN A 102 8.65 -13.59 -2.51
CA GLN A 102 9.32 -12.40 -3.03
C GLN A 102 8.32 -11.64 -3.91
N PRO A 103 7.54 -10.69 -3.36
CA PRO A 103 6.55 -9.96 -4.12
C PRO A 103 7.19 -9.08 -5.20
N PHE A 104 6.50 -8.96 -6.31
CA PHE A 104 6.82 -8.19 -7.51
C PHE A 104 5.63 -7.30 -7.85
N ILE A 105 5.93 -6.05 -8.17
CA ILE A 105 4.97 -5.06 -8.66
C ILE A 105 5.58 -4.42 -9.90
N ALA A 106 4.83 -4.38 -11.00
CA ALA A 106 5.32 -3.89 -12.28
C ALA A 106 6.64 -4.54 -12.73
N GLY A 107 6.81 -5.84 -12.44
CA GLY A 107 8.02 -6.61 -12.80
C GLY A 107 9.26 -6.32 -11.95
N LYS A 108 9.13 -5.55 -10.86
CA LYS A 108 10.23 -5.27 -9.92
C LYS A 108 9.95 -5.91 -8.57
N GLU A 109 10.96 -6.56 -7.98
CA GLU A 109 10.89 -7.09 -6.62
C GLU A 109 10.63 -5.94 -5.66
N VAL A 110 9.66 -6.11 -4.76
CA VAL A 110 9.32 -5.13 -3.74
C VAL A 110 9.71 -5.67 -2.38
N LYS A 111 10.38 -4.81 -1.62
CA LYS A 111 10.86 -5.12 -0.28
C LYS A 111 10.07 -4.33 0.75
N LEU A 112 9.97 -4.86 1.95
CA LEU A 112 9.47 -4.10 3.09
C LEU A 112 10.31 -2.84 3.29
N GLY A 113 9.66 -1.77 3.71
CA GLY A 113 10.29 -0.44 3.85
C GLY A 113 10.45 0.34 2.55
N PHE A 114 9.80 -0.11 1.48
CA PHE A 114 9.64 0.64 0.24
C PHE A 114 8.15 0.84 -0.06
N PHE A 115 7.84 1.82 -0.89
CA PHE A 115 6.53 1.95 -1.52
C PHE A 115 6.65 2.08 -3.02
N VAL A 116 5.58 1.72 -3.73
CA VAL A 116 5.50 1.77 -5.19
C VAL A 116 4.40 2.73 -5.60
N HIS A 117 4.74 3.69 -6.47
CA HIS A 117 3.77 4.63 -7.01
C HIS A 117 3.10 4.07 -8.27
N LEU A 118 1.77 3.93 -8.25
CA LEU A 118 0.97 3.38 -9.35
C LEU A 118 0.02 4.42 -9.92
N THR A 119 0.05 4.57 -11.24
CA THR A 119 -0.77 5.51 -12.02
C THR A 119 -1.64 4.84 -13.10
N GLN A 120 -1.51 3.52 -13.26
CA GLN A 120 -2.23 2.69 -14.23
C GLN A 120 -2.31 1.27 -13.70
N ASP A 121 -3.13 0.45 -14.34
CA ASP A 121 -3.30 -0.97 -13.99
C ASP A 121 -1.96 -1.71 -13.96
N THR A 122 -1.74 -2.48 -12.90
CA THR A 122 -0.42 -3.07 -12.60
C THR A 122 -0.54 -4.52 -12.21
N ASN A 123 0.32 -5.38 -12.79
CA ASN A 123 0.43 -6.77 -12.36
C ASN A 123 1.18 -6.87 -11.03
N ILE A 124 0.58 -7.61 -10.09
CA ILE A 124 1.07 -7.82 -8.72
C ILE A 124 1.09 -9.31 -8.42
N GLN A 125 2.23 -9.83 -7.97
CA GLN A 125 2.47 -11.27 -7.69
C GLN A 125 3.70 -11.46 -6.81
N PRO A 126 3.90 -12.54 -6.03
CA PRO A 126 2.94 -13.42 -5.37
C PRO A 126 2.49 -12.82 -4.01
N GLU A 127 2.09 -13.64 -3.03
CA GLU A 127 1.30 -13.27 -1.85
C GLU A 127 1.99 -12.32 -0.84
N PHE A 128 1.30 -11.24 -0.44
CA PHE A 128 1.70 -10.29 0.61
C PHE A 128 0.53 -9.41 1.07
N TYR A 129 0.72 -8.72 2.20
CA TYR A 129 -0.18 -7.68 2.69
C TYR A 129 0.38 -6.30 2.34
N ALA A 130 -0.51 -5.40 1.95
CA ALA A 130 -0.17 -4.03 1.63
C ALA A 130 -1.23 -3.05 2.11
N ILE A 131 -0.79 -1.81 2.33
CA ILE A 131 -1.65 -0.65 2.44
C ILE A 131 -1.63 0.09 1.12
N LEU A 132 -2.78 0.64 0.75
CA LEU A 132 -2.96 1.42 -0.45
C LEU A 132 -3.49 2.80 -0.07
N LEU A 133 -2.79 3.81 -0.57
CA LEU A 133 -3.12 5.21 -0.40
C LEU A 133 -3.56 5.76 -1.74
N LEU A 134 -4.87 5.92 -1.91
CA LEU A 134 -5.47 6.48 -3.11
C LEU A 134 -5.53 8.01 -2.98
N SER A 135 -4.88 8.71 -3.92
CA SER A 135 -4.94 10.16 -4.07
C SER A 135 -5.57 10.50 -5.42
N GLN A 136 -6.48 11.48 -5.47
CA GLN A 136 -7.00 12.01 -6.73
C GLN A 136 -6.03 13.04 -7.31
N THR A 137 -5.83 13.05 -8.63
CA THR A 137 -4.93 14.00 -9.31
C THR A 137 -5.64 15.26 -9.81
N ARG A 138 -6.87 15.54 -9.36
CA ARG A 138 -7.70 16.68 -9.78
C ARG A 138 -7.85 17.73 -8.68
#